data_AF-A0A6A4LP61-F1
#
_entry.id   AF-A0A6A4LP61-F1
#
_cell.length_a   1.000
_cell.length_b   1.000
_cell.length_c   1.000
_cell.angle_alpha   90.00
_cell.angle_beta   90.00
_cell.angle_gamma   90.00
#
_symmetry.space_group_name_H-M   'P 1'
#
loop_
_entity.id
_entity.type
_entity.pdbx_description
1 polymer ?
#
loop_
_entity_poly.entity_id
_entity_poly.type
_entity_poly.pdbx_seq_one_letter_code
_entity_poly.pdbx_strand_id
1 'polypeptide(L)'
;MAKTVALIAFALGLLAIAGSVQGIIDNSGKFIKEDKFDVDYRNRSSVESIRAVVCATCKLNSKTDFKASKRAELEIKCRNRKSGMVTYIQPFLADNGGFYKTYVENGHHDDLCMVRVVASPDPRCNVKVPGFRSARITLGNFNNISDPNRYTVHFEKLLGFMNNEALPNCRKVRSKRGNLIPAITRA
;
A
#
# COMPACT_ATOMS: atom_id res chain seq x y z
N MET A 1 45.36 10.73 7.47
CA MET A 1 45.69 9.32 7.71
C MET A 1 44.42 8.52 7.61
N ALA A 2 44.30 7.70 6.57
CA ALA A 2 43.11 6.92 6.24
C ALA A 2 42.84 5.86 7.32
N LYS A 3 41.58 5.74 7.76
CA LYS A 3 41.11 4.55 8.48
C LYS A 3 40.05 3.87 7.63
N THR A 4 40.41 2.67 7.22
CA THR A 4 39.74 1.76 6.30
C THR A 4 38.37 1.38 6.85
N VAL A 5 37.30 1.70 6.12
CA VAL A 5 35.96 1.15 6.36
C VAL A 5 35.94 -0.24 5.74
N ALA A 6 35.86 -1.28 6.58
CA ALA A 6 35.75 -2.66 6.12
C ALA A 6 34.33 -2.91 5.60
N LEU A 7 34.17 -2.88 4.28
CA LEU A 7 33.02 -3.44 3.57
C LEU A 7 33.17 -4.96 3.54
N ILE A 8 32.51 -5.66 4.46
CA ILE A 8 32.36 -7.11 4.35
C ILE A 8 31.25 -7.40 3.34
N ALA A 9 31.66 -7.58 2.09
CA ALA A 9 30.81 -8.19 1.07
C ALA A 9 30.83 -9.71 1.25
N PHE A 10 29.73 -10.31 1.70
CA PHE A 10 29.50 -11.74 1.56
C PHE A 10 28.64 -11.97 0.33
N ALA A 11 29.27 -12.49 -0.72
CA ALA A 11 28.62 -12.92 -1.94
C ALA A 11 28.38 -14.45 -1.93
N LEU A 12 27.19 -14.81 -2.38
CA LEU A 12 26.75 -16.06 -3.02
C LEU A 12 26.34 -17.26 -2.14
N GLY A 13 25.03 -17.60 -2.22
CA GLY A 13 24.52 -18.93 -1.86
C GLY A 13 23.01 -19.03 -1.57
N LEU A 14 22.17 -18.94 -2.61
CA LEU A 14 20.80 -19.50 -2.76
C LEU A 14 19.76 -19.44 -1.59
N LEU A 15 18.69 -18.69 -1.86
CA LEU A 15 17.26 -18.99 -1.59
C LEU A 15 16.87 -19.62 -0.24
N ALA A 16 16.61 -18.74 0.74
CA ALA A 16 15.46 -18.89 1.63
C ALA A 16 14.92 -17.50 1.97
N ILE A 17 13.67 -17.24 1.58
CA ILE A 17 12.92 -16.02 1.94
C ILE A 17 12.48 -16.19 3.41
N ALA A 18 13.44 -16.24 4.32
CA ALA A 18 13.20 -15.98 5.73
C ALA A 18 13.50 -14.50 5.92
N GLY A 19 12.52 -13.72 6.36
CA GLY A 19 12.66 -12.28 6.54
C GLY A 19 13.91 -11.95 7.34
N SER A 20 14.94 -11.45 6.67
CA SER A 20 16.13 -10.93 7.30
C SER A 20 15.68 -9.77 8.19
N VAL A 21 15.84 -9.91 9.50
CA VAL A 21 15.79 -8.76 10.40
C VAL A 21 17.07 -7.99 10.12
N GLN A 22 17.02 -7.03 9.19
CA GLN A 22 18.04 -5.99 9.11
C GLN A 22 17.95 -5.15 10.41
N GLY A 23 19.10 -4.94 11.04
CA GLY A 23 19.26 -4.16 12.26
C GLY A 23 20.66 -3.55 12.30
N ILE A 24 20.79 -2.40 12.95
CA ILE A 24 22.05 -1.67 13.07
C ILE A 24 22.60 -1.93 14.48
N ILE A 25 23.90 -2.15 14.60
CA ILE A 25 24.58 -2.22 15.89
C ILE A 25 25.04 -0.80 16.24
N ASP A 26 24.64 -0.28 17.40
CA ASP A 26 25.13 1.02 17.84
C ASP A 26 26.57 0.98 18.36
N ASN A 27 27.13 2.14 18.69
CA ASN A 27 28.50 2.26 19.20
C ASN A 27 28.73 1.56 20.56
N SER A 28 27.66 1.11 21.23
CA SER A 28 27.71 0.32 22.46
C SER A 28 27.61 -1.19 22.21
N GLY A 29 27.52 -1.63 20.95
CA GLY A 29 27.36 -3.03 20.60
C GLY A 29 25.92 -3.54 20.74
N LYS A 30 24.95 -2.65 21.00
CA LYS A 30 23.55 -3.04 21.17
C LYS A 30 22.87 -3.15 19.80
N PHE A 31 22.17 -4.26 19.60
CA PHE A 31 21.32 -4.44 18.44
C PHE A 31 20.13 -3.47 18.50
N ILE A 32 20.12 -2.50 17.59
CA ILE A 32 18.97 -1.63 17.35
C ILE A 32 18.15 -2.29 16.23
N LYS A 33 16.96 -2.77 16.60
CA LYS A 33 15.94 -3.15 15.62
C LYS A 33 15.65 -1.91 14.76
N GLU A 34 15.70 -2.05 13.44
CA GLU A 34 15.29 -0.95 12.56
C GLU A 34 13.94 -0.41 13.02
N ASP A 35 13.90 0.86 13.41
CA ASP A 35 12.67 1.55 13.73
C ASP A 35 11.81 1.53 12.46
N LYS A 36 10.73 0.75 12.47
CA LYS A 36 9.83 0.55 11.34
C LYS A 36 8.43 0.98 11.75
N PHE A 37 7.80 1.79 10.91
CA PHE A 37 6.41 2.18 11.07
C PHE A 37 5.52 1.15 10.39
N ASP A 38 4.80 0.36 11.18
CA ASP A 38 3.85 -0.62 10.66
C ASP A 38 2.68 0.07 9.94
N VAL A 39 2.49 -0.29 8.67
CA VAL A 39 1.38 0.11 7.82
C VAL A 39 0.46 -1.09 7.66
N ASP A 40 -0.54 -1.20 8.53
CA ASP A 40 -1.52 -2.28 8.51
C ASP A 40 -2.93 -1.75 8.26
N TYR A 41 -3.50 -2.09 7.11
CA TYR A 41 -4.86 -1.67 6.75
C TYR A 41 -5.94 -2.27 7.68
N ARG A 42 -5.67 -3.42 8.31
CA ARG A 42 -6.64 -4.07 9.21
C ARG A 42 -6.83 -3.33 10.53
N ASN A 43 -5.87 -2.48 10.93
CA ASN A 43 -5.95 -1.69 12.15
C ASN A 43 -6.81 -0.41 11.99
N ARG A 44 -7.63 -0.33 10.92
CA ARG A 44 -8.56 0.77 10.72
C ARG A 44 -9.74 0.61 11.69
N SER A 45 -9.61 1.21 12.87
CA SER A 45 -10.47 1.10 14.07
C SER A 45 -11.98 1.45 13.91
N SER A 46 -12.52 1.58 12.69
CA SER A 46 -13.91 2.02 12.48
C SER A 46 -14.62 1.36 11.30
N VAL A 47 -13.96 0.43 10.59
CA VAL A 47 -14.55 -0.13 9.37
C VAL A 47 -14.28 -1.63 9.31
N GLU A 48 -14.95 -2.35 10.20
CA GLU A 48 -15.05 -3.80 10.14
C GLU A 48 -15.68 -4.17 8.79
N SER A 49 -14.91 -4.85 7.91
CA SER A 49 -15.33 -5.49 6.65
C SER A 49 -15.05 -4.80 5.31
N ILE A 50 -14.41 -3.62 5.23
CA ILE A 50 -14.05 -3.06 3.90
C ILE A 50 -12.65 -3.51 3.48
N ARG A 51 -12.55 -4.27 2.39
CA ARG A 51 -11.29 -4.68 1.74
C ARG A 51 -10.47 -3.47 1.30
N ALA A 52 -9.14 -3.53 1.38
CA ALA A 52 -8.25 -2.41 1.05
C ALA A 52 -8.06 -2.25 -0.47
N VAL A 53 -7.86 -3.37 -1.16
CA VAL A 53 -7.65 -3.47 -2.60
C VAL A 53 -8.74 -4.30 -3.23
N VAL A 54 -9.46 -3.69 -4.17
CA VAL A 54 -10.62 -4.29 -4.79
C VAL A 54 -10.46 -4.43 -6.30
N CYS A 55 -11.23 -5.35 -6.85
CA CYS A 55 -11.47 -5.49 -8.27
C CYS A 55 -12.94 -5.11 -8.55
N ALA A 56 -13.16 -4.07 -9.34
CA ALA A 56 -14.46 -3.65 -9.82
C ALA A 56 -14.88 -4.48 -11.04
N THR A 57 -15.88 -5.34 -10.89
CA THR A 57 -16.30 -6.28 -11.94
C THR A 57 -17.20 -5.65 -13.00
N CYS A 58 -17.87 -4.55 -12.67
CA CYS A 58 -18.91 -3.94 -13.52
C CYS A 58 -18.55 -2.59 -14.13
N LYS A 59 -17.31 -2.13 -13.96
CA LYS A 59 -16.89 -0.72 -14.15
C LYS A 59 -17.67 0.19 -13.17
N LEU A 60 -16.97 1.17 -12.58
CA LEU A 60 -17.41 1.88 -11.35
C LEU A 60 -18.79 2.57 -11.44
N ASN A 61 -19.85 1.83 -11.12
CA ASN A 61 -21.21 2.32 -11.22
C ASN A 61 -22.02 2.04 -9.93
N SER A 62 -21.69 1.01 -9.14
CA SER A 62 -22.38 0.65 -7.87
C SER A 62 -21.42 0.12 -6.79
N LYS A 63 -21.82 0.21 -5.51
CA LYS A 63 -21.07 -0.33 -4.35
C LYS A 63 -21.00 -1.87 -4.31
N THR A 64 -21.88 -2.55 -5.05
CA THR A 64 -22.00 -4.02 -5.09
C THR A 64 -20.98 -4.72 -6.00
N ASP A 65 -20.15 -3.96 -6.71
CA ASP A 65 -19.39 -4.48 -7.85
C ASP A 65 -17.94 -4.85 -7.49
N PHE A 66 -17.60 -4.89 -6.20
CA PHE A 66 -16.23 -5.05 -5.74
C PHE A 66 -15.97 -6.44 -5.15
N LYS A 67 -15.05 -7.19 -5.77
CA LYS A 67 -14.42 -8.38 -5.18
C LYS A 67 -13.03 -8.05 -4.64
N ALA A 68 -12.46 -8.90 -3.79
CA ALA A 68 -11.06 -8.77 -3.37
C ALA A 68 -10.11 -8.87 -4.58
N SER A 69 -9.12 -7.98 -4.66
CA SER A 69 -7.97 -8.19 -5.55
C SER A 69 -6.91 -8.99 -4.79
N LYS A 70 -6.98 -10.32 -4.94
CA LYS A 70 -6.07 -11.24 -4.24
C LYS A 70 -4.66 -11.02 -4.74
N ARG A 71 -3.69 -10.96 -3.82
CA ARG A 71 -2.26 -10.93 -4.17
C ARG A 71 -1.88 -9.79 -5.12
N ALA A 72 -2.66 -8.70 -5.10
CA ALA A 72 -2.36 -7.50 -5.88
C ALA A 72 -0.96 -6.98 -5.56
N GLU A 73 -0.22 -6.58 -6.59
CA GLU A 73 1.08 -5.92 -6.44
C GLU A 73 0.86 -4.46 -6.07
N LEU A 74 1.50 -4.07 -4.97
CA LEU A 74 1.43 -2.75 -4.39
C LEU A 74 2.84 -2.19 -4.20
N GLU A 75 2.93 -0.89 -4.07
CA GLU A 75 4.13 -0.21 -3.62
C GLU A 75 3.75 0.84 -2.59
N ILE A 76 4.61 1.05 -1.60
CA ILE A 76 4.59 2.28 -0.81
C ILE A 76 5.66 3.18 -1.36
N LYS A 77 5.31 4.45 -1.56
CA LYS A 77 6.19 5.46 -2.12
C LYS A 77 6.12 6.72 -1.28
N CYS A 78 7.24 7.10 -0.70
CA CYS A 78 7.39 8.35 0.01
C CYS A 78 8.17 9.36 -0.83
N ARG A 79 7.79 10.63 -0.70
CA ARG A 79 8.46 11.75 -1.33
C ARG A 79 8.67 12.85 -0.33
N ASN A 80 9.82 13.49 -0.37
CA ASN A 80 10.06 14.69 0.40
C ASN A 80 9.04 15.77 0.01
N ARG A 81 8.36 16.35 1.00
CA ARG A 81 7.29 17.34 0.74
C ARG A 81 7.80 18.62 0.07
N LYS A 82 9.05 19.01 0.34
CA LYS A 82 9.65 20.24 -0.18
C LYS A 82 10.27 20.02 -1.56
N SER A 83 11.14 19.03 -1.69
CA SER A 83 11.87 18.79 -2.95
C SER A 83 11.08 17.93 -3.96
N GLY A 84 10.06 17.20 -3.50
CA GLY A 84 9.32 16.25 -4.33
C GLY A 84 10.09 14.98 -4.69
N MET A 85 11.36 14.87 -4.26
CA MET A 85 12.22 13.72 -4.54
C MET A 85 11.70 12.47 -3.85
N VAL A 86 11.82 11.33 -4.52
CA VAL A 86 11.51 10.03 -3.94
C VAL A 86 12.57 9.69 -2.90
N THR A 87 12.11 9.38 -1.70
CA THR A 87 12.96 9.06 -0.54
C THR A 87 12.84 7.60 -0.13
N TYR A 88 11.69 6.97 -0.43
CA TYR A 88 11.41 5.58 -0.10
C TYR A 88 10.54 4.93 -1.17
N ILE A 89 10.88 3.71 -1.58
CA ILE A 89 10.02 2.83 -2.36
C ILE A 89 10.18 1.41 -1.84
N GLN A 90 9.07 0.75 -1.54
CA GLN A 90 9.06 -0.68 -1.22
C GLN A 90 7.88 -1.39 -1.90
N PRO A 91 8.13 -2.40 -2.74
CA PRO A 91 7.09 -3.25 -3.29
C PRO A 91 6.62 -4.29 -2.25
N PHE A 92 5.33 -4.60 -2.28
CA PHE A 92 4.73 -5.65 -1.45
C PHE A 92 3.44 -6.17 -2.09
N LEU A 93 2.87 -7.22 -1.51
CA LEU A 93 1.68 -7.88 -2.03
C LEU A 93 0.53 -7.76 -1.05
N ALA A 94 -0.68 -7.55 -1.56
CA ALA A 94 -1.90 -7.78 -0.80
C ALA A 94 -2.03 -9.27 -0.43
N ASP A 95 -2.84 -9.55 0.59
CA ASP A 95 -3.23 -10.89 0.96
C ASP A 95 -4.37 -11.42 0.05
N ASN A 96 -4.87 -12.60 0.37
CA ASN A 96 -5.96 -13.24 -0.37
C ASN A 96 -7.35 -12.62 -0.09
N GLY A 97 -7.49 -11.80 0.95
CA GLY A 97 -8.68 -11.03 1.27
C GLY A 97 -8.72 -9.64 0.63
N GLY A 98 -7.61 -9.20 0.01
CA GLY A 98 -7.45 -7.85 -0.51
C GLY A 98 -7.08 -6.84 0.58
N PHE A 99 -6.55 -7.28 1.72
CA PHE A 99 -5.92 -6.42 2.71
C PHE A 99 -4.41 -6.38 2.47
N TYR A 100 -3.73 -5.39 3.03
CA TYR A 100 -2.28 -5.33 2.96
C TYR A 100 -1.66 -4.88 4.27
N LYS A 101 -0.45 -5.36 4.50
CA LYS A 101 0.44 -4.96 5.58
C LYS A 101 1.84 -4.75 5.01
N THR A 102 2.46 -3.63 5.37
CA THR A 102 3.85 -3.31 5.04
C THR A 102 4.44 -2.46 6.16
N TYR A 103 5.64 -1.91 5.96
CA TYR A 103 6.24 -0.91 6.84
C TYR A 103 6.83 0.25 6.03
N VAL A 104 7.17 1.33 6.75
CA VAL A 104 8.06 2.39 6.28
C VAL A 104 9.23 2.46 7.25
N GLU A 105 10.45 2.50 6.75
CA GLU A 105 11.65 2.67 7.58
C GLU A 105 11.65 4.04 8.28
N ASN A 106 12.40 4.15 9.37
CA ASN A 106 12.55 5.42 10.07
C ASN A 106 13.19 6.49 9.16
N GLY A 107 12.95 7.78 9.45
CA GLY A 107 13.51 8.90 8.70
C GLY A 107 12.62 9.47 7.58
N HIS A 108 11.38 8.99 7.47
CA HIS A 108 10.40 9.45 6.48
C HIS A 108 9.23 10.25 7.09
N HIS A 109 9.36 10.76 8.32
CA HIS A 109 8.27 11.48 9.02
C HIS A 109 7.78 12.73 8.29
N ASP A 110 8.70 13.47 7.66
CA ASP A 110 8.39 14.69 6.91
C ASP A 110 7.97 14.42 5.46
N ASP A 111 7.95 13.16 5.04
CA ASP A 111 7.59 12.79 3.69
C ASP A 111 6.07 12.74 3.49
N LEU A 112 5.69 12.73 2.22
CA LEU A 112 4.37 12.38 1.75
C LEU A 112 4.41 10.93 1.27
N CYS A 113 3.92 10.00 2.10
CA CYS A 113 3.85 8.59 1.76
C CYS A 113 2.48 8.20 1.18
N MET A 114 2.49 7.37 0.14
CA MET A 114 1.28 6.81 -0.47
C MET A 114 1.46 5.32 -0.76
N VAL A 115 0.42 4.52 -0.53
CA VAL A 115 0.30 3.19 -1.13
C VAL A 115 -0.25 3.34 -2.54
N ARG A 116 0.27 2.59 -3.50
CA ARG A 116 -0.14 2.63 -4.91
C ARG A 116 -0.34 1.22 -5.43
N VAL A 117 -1.29 1.07 -6.36
CA VAL A 117 -1.44 -0.18 -7.12
C VAL A 117 -0.41 -0.25 -8.24
N VAL A 118 0.31 -1.37 -8.30
CA VAL A 118 1.32 -1.64 -9.34
C VAL A 118 0.71 -2.52 -10.42
N ALA A 119 0.26 -3.72 -10.07
CA ALA A 119 -0.35 -4.67 -10.99
C ALA A 119 -1.35 -5.59 -10.27
N SER A 120 -2.25 -6.21 -11.04
CA SER A 120 -3.10 -7.28 -10.53
C SER A 120 -2.68 -8.60 -11.15
N PRO A 121 -2.59 -9.69 -10.36
CA PRO A 121 -2.36 -11.02 -10.90
C PRO A 121 -3.58 -11.58 -11.65
N ASP A 122 -4.76 -10.98 -11.51
CA ASP A 122 -5.96 -11.37 -12.28
C ASP A 122 -5.91 -10.71 -13.66
N PRO A 123 -5.67 -11.45 -14.76
CA PRO A 123 -5.57 -10.88 -16.10
C PRO A 123 -6.89 -10.28 -16.58
N ARG A 124 -8.03 -10.68 -15.99
CA ARG A 124 -9.33 -10.10 -16.31
C ARG A 124 -9.57 -8.79 -15.58
N CYS A 125 -8.85 -8.52 -14.47
CA CYS A 125 -9.03 -7.36 -13.61
C CYS A 125 -7.72 -6.61 -13.33
N ASN A 126 -7.08 -6.13 -14.39
CA ASN A 126 -5.76 -5.51 -14.35
C ASN A 126 -5.77 -4.03 -14.78
N VAL A 127 -6.93 -3.43 -15.05
CA VAL A 127 -7.01 -2.01 -15.39
C VAL A 127 -7.08 -1.18 -14.11
N LYS A 128 -6.09 -0.31 -13.88
CA LYS A 128 -6.08 0.58 -12.71
C LYS A 128 -7.27 1.54 -12.76
N VAL A 129 -8.08 1.54 -11.71
CA VAL A 129 -9.26 2.39 -11.62
C VAL A 129 -8.84 3.85 -11.39
N PRO A 130 -9.26 4.81 -12.24
CA PRO A 130 -9.06 6.23 -11.96
C PRO A 130 -9.61 6.61 -10.58
N GLY A 131 -8.83 7.34 -9.77
CA GLY A 131 -9.20 7.71 -8.40
C GLY A 131 -8.91 6.65 -7.33
N PHE A 132 -8.68 5.38 -7.68
CA PHE A 132 -8.33 4.29 -6.74
C PHE A 132 -6.89 3.81 -6.96
N ARG A 133 -6.06 4.65 -7.57
CA ARG A 133 -4.67 4.30 -7.94
C ARG A 133 -3.70 4.41 -6.77
N SER A 134 -4.01 5.28 -5.81
CA SER A 134 -3.13 5.55 -4.67
C SER A 134 -3.91 6.04 -3.46
N ALA A 135 -3.47 5.72 -2.25
CA ALA A 135 -4.03 6.20 -0.99
C ALA A 135 -2.89 6.84 -0.19
N ARG A 136 -3.07 8.08 0.25
CA ARG A 136 -2.12 8.71 1.17
C ARG A 136 -2.16 7.97 2.50
N ILE A 137 -0.97 7.86 3.10
CA ILE A 137 -0.79 7.44 4.48
C ILE A 137 -0.35 8.66 5.28
N THR A 138 -1.08 8.95 6.34
CA THR A 138 -0.62 9.89 7.37
C THR A 138 -0.16 9.08 8.57
N LEU A 139 1.10 9.28 8.95
CA LEU A 139 1.67 8.77 10.20
C LEU A 139 1.36 9.80 11.30
N GLY A 140 0.36 9.51 12.13
CA GLY A 140 0.02 10.35 13.28
C GLY A 140 0.85 9.97 14.50
N ASN A 141 1.53 10.96 15.10
CA ASN A 141 2.22 10.78 16.38
C ASN A 141 1.21 11.04 17.52
N PHE A 142 0.82 10.02 18.27
CA PHE A 142 -0.04 10.19 19.45
C PHE A 142 0.85 10.42 20.67
N ASN A 143 1.07 11.68 21.01
CA ASN A 143 1.87 12.08 22.18
C ASN A 143 1.21 11.76 23.54
N ASN A 144 0.21 10.86 23.63
CA ASN A 144 -0.59 10.67 24.84
C ASN A 144 -1.19 9.27 25.06
N ILE A 145 -0.69 8.22 24.43
CA ILE A 145 -1.08 6.83 24.77
C ILE A 145 0.19 6.05 25.07
N SER A 146 0.11 5.19 26.07
CA SER A 146 1.12 4.35 26.73
C SER A 146 2.06 3.49 25.86
N ASP A 147 2.13 3.73 24.54
CA ASP A 147 3.04 3.09 23.60
C ASP A 147 3.62 4.14 22.61
N PRO A 148 4.85 4.65 22.83
CA PRO A 148 5.48 5.66 21.97
C PRO A 148 5.78 5.16 20.55
N ASN A 149 5.59 3.87 20.26
CA ASN A 149 5.76 3.28 18.93
C ASN A 149 4.43 3.13 18.17
N ARG A 150 3.30 3.56 18.74
CA ARG A 150 1.98 3.33 18.13
C ARG A 150 1.57 4.49 17.22
N TYR A 151 2.09 4.46 16.00
CA TYR A 151 1.60 5.32 14.91
C TYR A 151 0.22 4.85 14.48
N THR A 152 -0.74 5.78 14.38
CA THR A 152 -2.01 5.47 13.71
C THR A 152 -1.85 5.80 12.24
N VAL A 153 -2.11 4.80 11.40
CA VAL A 153 -2.09 4.95 9.95
C VAL A 153 -3.49 5.27 9.47
N HIS A 154 -3.67 6.48 8.94
CA HIS A 154 -4.90 6.87 8.29
C HIS A 154 -4.82 6.63 6.79
N PHE A 155 -5.77 5.86 6.26
CA PHE A 155 -5.93 5.60 4.83
C PHE A 155 -7.07 6.46 4.27
N GLU A 156 -6.79 7.25 3.24
CA GLU A 156 -7.79 8.15 2.65
C GLU A 156 -8.88 7.41 1.87
N LYS A 157 -8.52 6.35 1.14
CA LYS A 157 -9.41 5.67 0.20
C LYS A 157 -8.98 4.26 -0.12
N LEU A 158 -9.88 3.53 -0.79
CA LEU A 158 -9.61 2.21 -1.32
C LEU A 158 -8.70 2.28 -2.55
N LEU A 159 -8.03 1.17 -2.78
CA LEU A 159 -7.23 0.92 -3.97
C LEU A 159 -7.94 -0.07 -4.87
N GLY A 160 -7.68 -0.05 -6.18
CA GLY A 160 -8.27 -1.08 -7.00
C GLY A 160 -8.04 -1.06 -8.49
N PHE A 161 -8.43 -2.18 -9.06
CA PHE A 161 -8.47 -2.47 -10.48
C PHE A 161 -9.91 -2.66 -10.92
N MET A 162 -10.13 -2.68 -12.23
CA MET A 162 -11.41 -3.01 -12.83
C MET A 162 -11.22 -4.03 -13.93
N ASN A 163 -12.30 -4.75 -14.21
CA ASN A 163 -12.31 -5.65 -15.33
C ASN A 163 -12.07 -4.91 -16.65
N ASN A 164 -11.39 -5.58 -17.58
CA ASN A 164 -11.27 -5.11 -18.97
C ASN A 164 -12.66 -4.88 -19.59
N GLU A 165 -13.58 -5.80 -19.32
CA GLU A 165 -14.97 -5.79 -19.76
C GLU A 165 -15.90 -5.95 -18.56
N ALA A 166 -17.02 -5.22 -18.57
CA ALA A 166 -18.03 -5.38 -17.53
C ALA A 166 -18.64 -6.78 -17.63
N LEU A 167 -18.85 -7.45 -16.50
CA LEU A 167 -19.51 -8.76 -16.50
C LEU A 167 -20.94 -8.67 -17.08
N PRO A 168 -21.48 -9.75 -17.67
CA PRO A 168 -22.80 -9.73 -18.30
C PRO A 168 -23.95 -9.38 -17.33
N ASN A 169 -23.79 -9.70 -16.05
CA ASN A 169 -24.78 -9.43 -15.01
C ASN A 169 -24.71 -8.00 -14.44
N CYS A 170 -23.84 -7.15 -14.98
CA CYS A 170 -23.68 -5.80 -14.49
C CYS A 170 -24.90 -4.94 -14.85
N ARG A 171 -25.61 -4.51 -13.81
CA ARG A 171 -26.79 -3.69 -13.95
C ARG A 171 -26.38 -2.30 -14.44
N LYS A 172 -27.05 -1.83 -15.48
CA LYS A 172 -26.91 -0.46 -15.98
C LYS A 172 -27.35 0.52 -14.88
N VAL A 173 -26.41 1.30 -14.33
CA VAL A 173 -26.73 2.28 -13.29
C VAL A 173 -27.21 3.58 -13.94
N ARG A 174 -28.30 4.12 -13.40
CA ARG A 174 -28.86 5.40 -13.81
C ARG A 174 -28.47 6.46 -12.77
N SER A 175 -28.09 7.64 -13.23
CA SER A 175 -27.92 8.84 -12.42
C SER A 175 -29.21 9.21 -11.70
N LYS A 176 -29.14 10.08 -10.69
CA LYS A 176 -30.33 10.65 -10.02
C LYS A 176 -31.32 11.32 -10.99
N ARG A 177 -30.86 11.73 -12.18
CA ARG A 177 -31.66 12.33 -13.25
C ARG A 177 -32.24 11.30 -14.23
N GLY A 178 -32.09 9.99 -13.95
CA GLY A 178 -32.60 8.92 -14.80
C GLY A 178 -31.74 8.61 -16.05
N ASN A 179 -30.63 9.30 -16.28
CA ASN A 179 -29.74 8.98 -17.41
C ASN A 179 -28.78 7.85 -17.06
N LEU A 180 -28.46 6.97 -18.01
CA LEU A 180 -27.41 5.96 -17.83
C LEU A 180 -26.09 6.64 -17.50
N ILE A 181 -25.42 6.19 -16.43
CA ILE A 181 -24.05 6.62 -16.14
C ILE A 181 -23.15 5.82 -17.09
N PRO A 182 -22.43 6.48 -18.01
CA PRO A 182 -21.48 5.76 -18.84
C PRO A 182 -20.44 5.12 -17.94
N ALA A 183 -20.15 3.83 -18.17
CA ALA A 183 -19.03 3.17 -17.51
C ALA A 183 -17.79 4.02 -17.71
N ILE A 184 -16.93 4.14 -16.69
CA ILE A 184 -15.63 4.81 -16.83
C ILE A 184 -14.86 4.09 -17.94
N THR A 185 -14.92 4.65 -19.14
CA THR A 185 -14.16 4.22 -20.30
C THR A 185 -12.72 4.69 -20.11
N ARG A 186 -11.77 3.87 -20.57
CA ARG A 186 -10.35 4.18 -20.52
C ARG A 186 -10.13 5.59 -21.07
N ALA A 187 -9.53 6.46 -20.26
CA ALA A 187 -8.82 7.64 -20.72
C ALA A 187 -7.38 7.23 -21.04
#